data_AF-A0A016TR90-F1
#
_entry.id   AF-A0A016TR90-F1
#
_cell.length_a   1.000
_cell.length_b   1.000
_cell.length_c   1.000
_cell.angle_alpha   90.00
_cell.angle_beta   90.00
_cell.angle_gamma   90.00
#
_symmetry.space_group_name_H-M   'P 1'
#
loop_
_entity.id
_entity.type
_entity.pdbx_description
1 polymer ?
#
loop_
_entity_poly.entity_id
_entity_poly.type
_entity_poly.pdbx_seq_one_letter_code
_entity_poly.pdbx_strand_id
1 'polypeptide(L)'
;MGSVVQLFIFRWQNLLVAGDPLKVNKRFIYVACTAIFFLFNVAVTCAGLTIKNRVEELRPQYLQNYSCISSLDGIPGFNYFEMEELRRLFLVSTVEAFIVVVASCLLIHLTFRSLRDTNISQKTIDMQRKFQKSLILQVTTPVVVVIIPGCSVMSLVCWADFRAGGSMVIHIQEMTNLAILLISTHGFFGTLIMISVNHPYRMFVQEALKNCFKPCASRKLEPASRPSEVSNPKLPSQPGPK
;
A
#
# COMPACT_ATOMS: atom_id res chain seq x y z
N MET A 1 -2.58 2.93 6.25
CA MET A 1 -3.64 2.28 5.43
C MET A 1 -4.84 3.18 5.08
N GLY A 2 -5.03 4.35 5.70
CA GLY A 2 -6.21 5.19 5.42
C GLY A 2 -6.34 5.72 3.98
N SER A 3 -5.25 5.80 3.19
CA SER A 3 -5.32 6.18 1.77
C SER A 3 -6.12 5.18 0.91
N VAL A 4 -6.09 3.90 1.27
CA VAL A 4 -6.84 2.84 0.59
C VAL A 4 -8.35 2.99 0.83
N VAL A 5 -8.73 3.17 2.10
CA VAL A 5 -10.14 3.38 2.49
C VAL A 5 -10.68 4.65 1.83
N GLN A 6 -9.87 5.71 1.78
CA GLN A 6 -10.18 6.95 1.08
C GLN A 6 -10.46 6.70 -0.41
N LEU A 7 -9.64 5.91 -1.12
CA LEU A 7 -9.89 5.56 -2.52
C LEU A 7 -11.23 4.84 -2.72
N PHE A 8 -11.57 3.90 -1.84
CA PHE A 8 -12.87 3.22 -1.90
C PHE A 8 -14.04 4.16 -1.65
N ILE A 9 -13.93 5.06 -0.65
CA ILE A 9 -14.97 6.05 -0.34
C ILE A 9 -15.20 6.99 -1.52
N PHE A 10 -14.13 7.59 -2.07
CA PHE A 10 -14.24 8.49 -3.21
C PHE A 10 -14.89 7.82 -4.41
N ARG A 11 -14.53 6.56 -4.65
CA ARG A 11 -15.08 5.80 -5.77
C ARG A 11 -16.55 5.47 -5.58
N TRP A 12 -16.93 5.00 -4.40
CA TRP A 12 -18.33 4.73 -4.07
C TRP A 12 -19.18 6.00 -4.23
N GLN A 13 -18.72 7.14 -3.71
CA GLN A 13 -19.40 8.43 -3.80
C GLN A 13 -19.57 8.93 -5.26
N ASN A 14 -18.62 8.61 -6.15
CA ASN A 14 -18.74 8.94 -7.57
C ASN A 14 -19.75 8.04 -8.32
N LEU A 15 -20.12 6.88 -7.77
CA LEU A 15 -21.09 5.96 -8.39
C LEU A 15 -22.55 6.23 -7.96
N LEU A 16 -22.74 6.99 -6.87
CA LEU A 16 -24.07 7.40 -6.40
C LEU A 16 -24.74 8.36 -7.39
N VAL A 17 -26.03 8.14 -7.63
CA VAL A 17 -26.87 8.95 -8.53
C VAL A 17 -27.00 10.38 -7.98
N ALA A 18 -27.19 11.37 -8.88
CA ALA A 18 -27.42 12.74 -8.46
C ALA A 18 -28.76 12.84 -7.68
N GLY A 19 -28.72 13.38 -6.45
CA GLY A 19 -29.89 13.47 -5.56
C GLY A 19 -30.01 12.35 -4.52
N ASP A 20 -29.09 11.37 -4.51
CA ASP A 20 -29.04 10.36 -3.45
C ASP A 20 -28.70 11.01 -2.08
N PRO A 21 -29.47 10.75 -1.01
CA PRO A 21 -29.23 11.34 0.30
C PRO A 21 -27.86 10.98 0.91
N LEU A 22 -27.22 9.89 0.46
CA LEU A 22 -25.87 9.51 0.89
C LEU A 22 -24.75 10.20 0.11
N LYS A 23 -25.08 10.97 -0.93
CA LYS A 23 -24.08 11.68 -1.74
C LYS A 23 -23.62 12.93 -1.01
N VAL A 24 -22.37 12.92 -0.58
CA VAL A 24 -21.79 14.01 0.22
C VAL A 24 -20.89 14.89 -0.64
N ASN A 25 -20.73 16.15 -0.24
CA ASN A 25 -19.80 17.05 -0.90
C ASN A 25 -18.36 16.50 -0.83
N LYS A 26 -17.66 16.49 -1.97
CA LYS A 26 -16.27 16.04 -2.10
C LYS A 26 -15.32 16.70 -1.10
N ARG A 27 -15.53 18.00 -0.80
CA ARG A 27 -14.72 18.74 0.20
C ARG A 27 -14.87 18.13 1.60
N PHE A 28 -16.10 17.82 2.00
CA PHE A 28 -16.37 17.21 3.28
C PHE A 28 -15.78 15.79 3.37
N ILE A 29 -15.94 14.98 2.32
CA ILE A 29 -15.33 13.64 2.25
C ILE A 29 -13.81 13.71 2.43
N TYR A 30 -13.16 14.65 1.74
CA TYR A 30 -11.72 14.84 1.85
C TYR A 30 -11.32 15.21 3.29
N VAL A 31 -11.97 16.22 3.88
CA VAL A 31 -11.69 16.66 5.26
C VAL A 31 -11.92 15.51 6.25
N ALA A 32 -13.04 14.78 6.14
CA ALA A 32 -13.35 13.67 7.02
C ALA A 32 -12.33 12.53 6.89
N CYS A 33 -11.97 12.12 5.66
CA CYS A 33 -10.98 11.06 5.45
C CYS A 33 -9.60 11.47 5.96
N THR A 34 -9.18 12.71 5.73
CA THR A 34 -7.91 13.26 6.22
C THR A 34 -7.91 13.32 7.75
N ALA A 35 -8.99 13.80 8.38
CA ALA A 35 -9.11 13.83 9.83
C ALA A 35 -9.04 12.43 10.44
N ILE A 36 -9.76 11.46 9.87
CA ILE A 36 -9.72 10.05 10.29
C ILE A 36 -8.31 9.47 10.13
N PHE A 37 -7.63 9.76 9.01
CA PHE A 37 -6.26 9.34 8.80
C PHE A 37 -5.32 9.86 9.88
N PHE A 38 -5.38 11.16 10.19
CA PHE A 38 -4.56 11.73 11.26
C PHE A 38 -4.91 11.16 12.63
N LEU A 39 -6.20 11.00 12.94
CA LEU A 39 -6.66 10.42 14.21
C LEU A 39 -6.05 9.04 14.45
N PHE A 40 -6.12 8.14 13.46
CA PHE A 40 -5.56 6.80 13.57
C PHE A 40 -4.03 6.81 13.70
N ASN A 41 -3.33 7.54 12.83
CA ASN A 41 -1.86 7.59 12.88
C ASN A 41 -1.34 8.24 14.17
N VAL A 42 -2.02 9.28 14.68
CA VAL A 42 -1.68 9.93 15.95
C VAL A 42 -1.91 8.96 17.10
N ALA A 43 -3.00 8.19 17.12
CA ALA A 43 -3.24 7.20 18.18
C ALA A 43 -2.12 6.16 18.28
N VAL A 44 -1.69 5.59 17.15
CA VAL A 44 -0.57 4.64 17.09
C VAL A 44 0.75 5.30 17.47
N THR A 45 1.01 6.51 16.97
CA THR A 45 2.24 7.25 17.26
C THR A 45 2.32 7.60 18.75
N CYS A 46 1.23 8.07 19.36
CA CYS A 46 1.15 8.32 20.79
C CYS A 46 1.35 7.03 21.60
N ALA A 47 0.79 5.90 21.16
CA ALA A 47 1.06 4.61 21.79
C ALA A 47 2.55 4.23 21.73
N GLY A 48 3.20 4.45 20.59
CA GLY A 48 4.63 4.20 20.42
C GLY A 48 5.53 5.15 21.23
N LEU A 49 5.22 6.45 21.25
CA LEU A 49 6.01 7.46 21.97
C LEU A 49 5.95 7.32 23.48
N THR A 50 4.91 6.68 24.02
CA THR A 50 4.87 6.39 25.46
C THR A 50 5.73 5.19 25.86
N ILE A 51 6.23 4.40 24.90
CA ILE A 51 7.13 3.29 25.20
C ILE A 51 8.50 3.88 25.56
N LYS A 52 8.95 3.62 26.79
CA LYS A 52 10.23 4.13 27.27
C LYS A 52 11.28 3.02 27.22
N ASN A 53 12.49 3.36 26.78
CA ASN A 53 13.62 2.45 26.93
C ASN A 53 14.05 2.44 28.41
N ARG A 54 13.86 1.31 29.08
CA ARG A 54 14.20 1.10 30.49
C ARG A 54 15.46 0.26 30.64
N VAL A 55 16.50 0.63 29.90
CA VAL A 55 17.78 -0.09 29.91
C VAL A 55 18.36 -0.24 31.32
N GLU A 56 18.39 0.84 32.12
CA GLU A 56 18.99 0.82 33.45
C GLU A 56 18.29 -0.14 34.43
N GLU A 57 16.97 -0.29 34.29
CA GLU A 57 16.14 -1.10 35.19
C GLU A 57 16.03 -2.56 34.74
N LEU A 58 15.85 -2.78 33.44
CA LEU A 58 15.56 -4.09 32.86
C LEU A 58 16.83 -4.87 32.49
N ARG A 59 17.92 -4.21 32.10
CA ARG A 59 19.18 -4.86 31.73
C ARG A 59 19.66 -5.92 32.74
N PRO A 60 19.75 -5.64 34.06
CA PRO A 60 20.22 -6.65 35.01
C PRO A 60 19.27 -7.86 35.10
N GLN A 61 17.96 -7.62 35.05
CA GLN A 61 16.95 -8.69 35.11
C GLN A 61 17.00 -9.58 33.87
N TYR A 62 17.19 -9.00 32.69
CA TYR A 62 17.29 -9.74 31.43
C TYR A 62 18.59 -10.52 31.33
N LEU A 63 19.72 -9.95 31.75
CA LEU A 63 21.02 -10.66 31.77
C LEU A 63 21.02 -11.83 32.75
N GLN A 64 20.31 -11.71 33.88
CA GLN A 64 20.17 -12.79 34.84
C GLN A 64 19.29 -13.93 34.32
N ASN A 65 18.17 -13.61 33.65
CA ASN A 65 17.21 -14.60 33.17
C ASN A 65 17.58 -15.20 31.80
N TYR A 66 18.32 -14.46 30.97
CA TYR A 66 18.65 -14.82 29.60
C TYR A 66 20.14 -14.60 29.34
N SER A 67 20.94 -15.61 29.66
CA SER A 67 22.41 -15.55 29.49
C SER A 67 22.87 -15.31 28.05
N CYS A 68 22.03 -15.65 27.05
CA CYS A 68 22.29 -15.40 25.63
C CYS A 68 22.23 -13.91 25.23
N ILE A 69 21.54 -13.07 25.99
CA ILE A 69 21.42 -11.62 25.72
C ILE A 69 22.73 -10.88 26.00
N SER A 70 23.64 -11.46 26.78
CA SER A 70 24.95 -10.87 27.07
C SER A 70 25.77 -10.56 25.81
N SER A 71 25.57 -11.32 24.72
CA SER A 71 26.19 -11.07 23.42
C SER A 71 25.66 -9.83 22.68
N LEU A 72 24.47 -9.35 23.04
CA LEU A 72 23.80 -8.18 22.45
C LEU A 72 23.94 -6.93 23.33
N ASP A 73 24.47 -7.10 24.54
CA ASP A 73 24.59 -6.05 25.53
C ASP A 73 25.62 -4.99 25.09
N GLY A 74 25.23 -3.71 25.12
CA GLY A 74 26.08 -2.60 24.69
C GLY A 74 26.09 -2.28 23.19
N ILE A 75 25.33 -3.02 22.36
CA ILE A 75 25.14 -2.65 20.95
C ILE A 75 24.30 -1.37 20.85
N PRO A 76 24.77 -0.31 20.15
CA PRO A 76 24.00 0.92 19.99
C PRO A 76 22.68 0.65 19.25
N GLY A 77 21.56 1.07 19.85
CA GLY A 77 20.21 0.86 19.30
C GLY A 77 19.44 -0.31 19.90
N PHE A 78 20.06 -1.13 20.76
CA PHE A 78 19.34 -2.14 21.53
C PHE A 78 18.55 -1.47 22.68
N ASN A 79 17.24 -1.70 22.72
CA ASN A 79 16.34 -1.08 23.70
C ASN A 79 15.64 -2.17 24.53
N TYR A 80 15.40 -1.87 25.80
CA TYR A 80 14.69 -2.75 26.73
C TYR A 80 13.30 -2.15 26.97
N PHE A 81 12.27 -2.93 26.67
CA PHE A 81 10.88 -2.50 26.74
C PHE A 81 10.09 -3.38 27.70
N GLU A 82 9.17 -2.76 28.43
CA GLU A 82 8.19 -3.52 29.20
C GLU A 82 7.13 -4.14 28.29
N MET A 83 6.79 -5.40 28.58
CA MET A 83 5.78 -6.15 27.82
C MET A 83 4.40 -5.50 27.88
N GLU A 84 4.07 -4.80 28.97
CA GLU A 84 2.80 -4.08 29.12
C GLU A 84 2.69 -2.87 28.17
N GLU A 85 3.76 -2.08 28.04
CA GLU A 85 3.82 -0.94 27.13
C GLU A 85 3.70 -1.41 25.67
N LEU A 86 4.38 -2.52 25.32
CA LEU A 86 4.26 -3.18 24.01
C LEU A 86 2.86 -3.72 23.74
N ARG A 87 2.23 -4.39 24.72
CA ARG A 87 0.86 -4.90 24.61
C ARG A 87 -0.14 -3.80 24.28
N ARG A 88 0.02 -2.61 24.85
CA ARG A 88 -0.85 -1.46 24.56
C ARG A 88 -0.72 -1.01 23.11
N LEU A 89 0.51 -0.88 22.60
CA LEU A 89 0.76 -0.55 21.19
C LEU A 89 0.15 -1.59 20.25
N PHE A 90 0.33 -2.88 20.57
CA PHE A 90 -0.19 -3.97 19.77
C PHE A 90 -1.72 -3.98 19.75
N LEU A 91 -2.37 -3.77 20.89
CA LEU A 91 -3.84 -3.68 20.98
C LEU A 91 -4.38 -2.55 20.10
N VAL A 92 -3.80 -1.35 20.20
CA VAL A 92 -4.21 -0.19 19.38
C VAL A 92 -4.06 -0.49 17.89
N SER A 93 -2.92 -1.08 17.49
CA SER A 93 -2.62 -1.45 16.10
C SER A 93 -3.59 -2.53 15.57
N THR A 94 -3.89 -3.55 16.36
CA THR A 94 -4.83 -4.62 15.98
C THR A 94 -6.26 -4.09 15.82
N VAL A 95 -6.71 -3.21 16.74
CA VAL A 95 -8.04 -2.57 16.63
C VAL A 95 -8.12 -1.71 15.37
N GLU A 96 -7.10 -0.91 15.08
CA GLU A 96 -7.05 -0.12 13.85
C GLU A 96 -7.12 -1.01 12.60
N ALA A 97 -6.30 -2.07 12.55
CA ALA A 97 -6.28 -3.00 11.43
C ALA A 97 -7.66 -3.65 11.22
N PHE A 98 -8.33 -4.05 12.30
CA PHE A 98 -9.68 -4.61 12.25
C PHE A 98 -10.69 -3.61 11.66
N ILE A 99 -10.70 -2.36 12.14
CA ILE A 99 -11.59 -1.31 11.63
C ILE A 99 -11.35 -1.09 10.13
N VAL A 100 -10.08 -1.03 9.69
CA VAL A 100 -9.72 -0.85 8.28
C VAL A 100 -10.23 -2.01 7.41
N VAL A 101 -10.06 -3.25 7.86
CA VAL A 101 -10.53 -4.43 7.12
C VAL A 101 -12.05 -4.42 7.00
N VAL A 102 -12.77 -4.21 8.12
CA VAL A 102 -14.24 -4.17 8.13
C VAL A 102 -14.75 -3.03 7.24
N ALA A 103 -14.22 -1.82 7.38
CA ALA A 103 -14.61 -0.68 6.56
C ALA A 103 -14.36 -0.94 5.07
N SER A 104 -13.22 -1.54 4.73
CA SER A 104 -12.89 -1.90 3.34
C SER A 104 -13.89 -2.92 2.78
N CYS A 105 -14.21 -3.99 3.52
CA CYS A 105 -15.20 -4.98 3.11
C CYS A 105 -16.58 -4.37 2.89
N LEU A 106 -17.03 -3.50 3.80
CA LEU A 106 -18.29 -2.78 3.67
C LEU A 106 -18.32 -1.89 2.43
N LEU A 107 -17.27 -1.10 2.19
CA LEU A 107 -17.17 -0.22 1.02
C LEU A 107 -17.11 -0.99 -0.29
N ILE A 108 -16.42 -2.14 -0.33
CA ILE A 108 -16.40 -3.03 -1.48
C ILE A 108 -17.82 -3.54 -1.77
N HIS A 109 -18.52 -4.03 -0.76
CA HIS A 109 -19.89 -4.50 -0.90
C HIS A 109 -20.83 -3.39 -1.40
N LEU A 110 -20.78 -2.21 -0.79
CA LEU A 110 -21.56 -1.04 -1.19
C LEU A 110 -21.24 -0.60 -2.62
N THR A 111 -19.97 -0.69 -3.03
CA THR A 111 -19.58 -0.35 -4.40
C THR A 111 -20.14 -1.34 -5.41
N PHE A 112 -20.09 -2.65 -5.14
CA PHE A 112 -20.68 -3.65 -6.05
C PHE A 112 -22.20 -3.52 -6.14
N ARG A 113 -22.85 -3.19 -5.03
CA ARG A 113 -24.28 -2.89 -5.01
C ARG A 113 -24.60 -1.65 -5.86
N SER A 114 -23.90 -0.54 -5.63
CA SER A 114 -24.08 0.68 -6.42
C SER A 114 -23.82 0.44 -7.91
N LEU A 115 -22.77 -0.32 -8.28
CA LEU A 115 -22.51 -0.68 -9.68
C LEU A 115 -23.63 -1.50 -10.35
N ARG A 116 -24.49 -2.18 -9.57
CA ARG A 116 -25.66 -2.91 -10.08
C ARG A 116 -26.85 -1.99 -10.30
N ASP A 117 -27.03 -1.03 -9.42
CA ASP A 117 -28.23 -0.19 -9.37
C ASP A 117 -28.07 1.11 -10.20
N THR A 118 -26.85 1.48 -10.60
CA THR A 118 -26.61 2.68 -11.42
C THR A 118 -26.91 2.44 -12.91
N ASN A 119 -27.60 3.40 -13.53
CA ASN A 119 -27.98 3.39 -14.95
C ASN A 119 -26.81 3.80 -15.89
N ILE A 120 -25.69 3.06 -15.83
CA ILE A 120 -24.47 3.29 -16.63
C ILE A 120 -24.38 2.24 -17.75
N SER A 121 -23.76 2.58 -18.88
CA SER A 121 -23.52 1.63 -19.98
C SER A 121 -22.79 0.37 -19.53
N GLN A 122 -23.13 -0.77 -20.15
CA GLN A 122 -22.53 -2.06 -19.82
C GLN A 122 -21.00 -2.08 -20.00
N LYS A 123 -20.50 -1.38 -21.03
CA LYS A 123 -19.06 -1.25 -21.29
C LYS A 123 -18.33 -0.56 -20.13
N THR A 124 -18.92 0.48 -19.56
CA THR A 124 -18.34 1.19 -18.41
C THR A 124 -18.42 0.34 -17.14
N ILE A 125 -19.52 -0.40 -16.93
CA ILE A 125 -19.67 -1.33 -15.79
C ILE A 125 -18.56 -2.39 -15.82
N ASP A 126 -18.27 -2.97 -16.98
CA ASP A 126 -17.22 -3.98 -17.10
C ASP A 126 -15.82 -3.43 -16.83
N MET A 127 -15.53 -2.21 -17.29
CA MET A 127 -14.28 -1.52 -16.93
C MET A 127 -14.19 -1.26 -15.43
N GLN A 128 -15.27 -0.80 -14.80
CA GLN A 128 -15.31 -0.57 -13.36
C GLN A 128 -15.13 -1.87 -12.57
N ARG A 129 -15.75 -2.98 -12.97
CA ARG A 129 -15.57 -4.28 -12.34
C ARG A 129 -14.11 -4.76 -12.42
N LYS A 130 -13.47 -4.63 -13.58
CA LYS A 130 -12.04 -4.98 -13.74
C LYS A 130 -11.15 -4.14 -12.83
N PHE A 131 -11.40 -2.83 -12.78
CA PHE A 131 -10.64 -1.94 -11.89
C PHE A 131 -10.91 -2.22 -10.40
N GLN A 132 -12.15 -2.54 -10.00
CA GLN A 132 -12.47 -2.95 -8.62
C GLN A 132 -11.72 -4.23 -8.24
N LYS A 133 -11.74 -5.26 -9.11
CA LYS A 133 -11.01 -6.52 -8.87
C LYS A 133 -9.51 -6.28 -8.66
N SER A 134 -8.91 -5.39 -9.46
CA SER A 134 -7.50 -5.00 -9.27
C SER A 134 -7.25 -4.33 -7.92
N LEU A 135 -8.12 -3.38 -7.55
CA LEU A 135 -7.98 -2.65 -6.29
C LEU A 135 -8.15 -3.58 -5.08
N ILE A 136 -9.14 -4.47 -5.10
CA ILE A 136 -9.32 -5.50 -4.06
C ILE A 136 -8.06 -6.33 -3.92
N LEU A 137 -7.48 -6.80 -5.02
CA LEU A 137 -6.28 -7.62 -4.98
C LEU A 137 -5.08 -6.87 -4.37
N GLN A 138 -4.89 -5.60 -4.75
CA GLN A 138 -3.83 -4.73 -4.18
C GLN A 138 -4.00 -4.48 -2.68
N VAL A 139 -5.22 -4.52 -2.16
CA VAL A 139 -5.52 -4.30 -0.74
C VAL A 139 -5.45 -5.59 0.05
N THR A 140 -5.88 -6.71 -0.54
CA THR A 140 -5.77 -8.04 0.08
C THR A 140 -4.30 -8.44 0.27
N THR A 141 -3.40 -8.08 -0.65
CA THR A 141 -1.97 -8.40 -0.51
C THR A 141 -1.33 -7.92 0.80
N PRO A 142 -1.34 -6.61 1.15
CA PRO A 142 -0.76 -6.15 2.41
C PRO A 142 -1.53 -6.70 3.62
N VAL A 143 -2.84 -6.95 3.51
CA VAL A 143 -3.58 -7.63 4.60
C VAL A 143 -3.00 -9.02 4.87
N VAL A 144 -2.81 -9.82 3.83
CA VAL A 144 -2.33 -11.21 3.96
C VAL A 144 -0.84 -11.29 4.30
N VAL A 145 -0.02 -10.42 3.74
CA VAL A 145 1.45 -10.50 3.85
C VAL A 145 1.98 -9.71 5.04
N VAL A 146 1.29 -8.66 5.49
CA VAL A 146 1.75 -7.77 6.58
C VAL A 146 0.86 -7.87 7.80
N ILE A 147 -0.45 -7.67 7.63
CA ILE A 147 -1.36 -7.57 8.78
C ILE A 147 -1.54 -8.91 9.47
N ILE A 148 -1.83 -9.98 8.72
CA ILE A 148 -2.05 -11.31 9.32
C ILE A 148 -0.81 -11.81 10.06
N PRO A 149 0.41 -11.82 9.46
CA PRO A 149 1.60 -12.28 10.15
C PRO A 149 2.00 -11.36 11.31
N GLY A 150 1.83 -10.05 11.15
CA GLY A 150 2.06 -9.10 12.24
C GLY A 150 1.12 -9.37 13.41
N CYS A 151 -0.19 -9.38 13.18
CA CYS A 151 -1.18 -9.59 14.23
C CYS A 151 -1.08 -10.98 14.88
N SER A 152 -0.71 -12.02 14.13
CA SER A 152 -0.54 -13.37 14.70
C SER A 152 0.64 -13.43 15.66
N VAL A 153 1.80 -12.88 15.29
CA VAL A 153 2.96 -12.78 16.18
C VAL A 153 2.64 -11.90 17.39
N MET A 154 1.99 -10.76 17.18
CA MET A 154 1.62 -9.87 18.28
C MET A 154 0.65 -10.52 19.27
N SER A 155 -0.33 -11.28 18.77
CA SER A 155 -1.25 -12.04 19.61
C SER A 155 -0.50 -13.12 20.38
N LEU A 156 0.37 -13.89 19.72
CA LEU A 156 1.19 -14.90 20.40
C LEU A 156 2.05 -14.29 21.51
N VAL A 157 2.70 -13.15 21.27
CA VAL A 157 3.50 -12.45 22.28
C VAL A 157 2.65 -11.92 23.44
N CYS A 158 1.43 -11.44 23.19
CA CYS A 158 0.56 -10.92 24.24
C CYS A 158 -0.02 -12.01 25.15
N TRP A 159 -0.26 -13.20 24.61
CA TRP A 159 -0.91 -14.31 25.32
C TRP A 159 0.08 -15.39 25.77
N ALA A 160 1.33 -15.36 25.31
CA ALA A 160 2.34 -16.31 25.74
C ALA A 160 2.82 -15.99 27.16
N ASP A 161 2.72 -16.99 28.03
CA ASP A 161 3.42 -16.96 29.30
C ASP A 161 4.88 -17.35 29.09
N PHE A 162 5.74 -16.34 28.87
CA PHE A 162 7.18 -16.53 28.71
C PHE A 162 7.85 -17.16 29.95
N ARG A 163 7.16 -17.24 31.09
CA ARG A 163 7.66 -17.92 32.31
C ARG A 163 7.50 -19.44 32.26
N ALA A 164 6.62 -19.96 31.41
CA ALA A 164 6.32 -21.40 31.35
C ALA A 164 7.44 -22.25 30.68
N GLY A 165 8.40 -21.62 29.99
CA GLY A 165 9.66 -22.24 29.54
C GLY A 165 9.56 -23.32 28.45
N GLY A 166 10.59 -23.44 27.60
CA GLY A 166 10.77 -24.57 26.67
C GLY A 166 10.37 -24.30 25.22
N SER A 167 9.33 -24.99 24.72
CA SER A 167 9.01 -25.07 23.27
C SER A 167 8.31 -23.82 22.71
N MET A 168 7.52 -23.12 23.52
CA MET A 168 6.72 -21.97 23.07
C MET A 168 7.59 -20.80 22.59
N VAL A 169 8.71 -20.55 23.27
CA VAL A 169 9.63 -19.43 22.94
C VAL A 169 10.31 -19.66 21.60
N ILE A 170 10.68 -20.90 21.28
CA ILE A 170 11.30 -21.27 20.00
C ILE A 170 10.32 -21.04 18.85
N HIS A 171 9.07 -21.51 19.00
CA HIS A 171 8.04 -21.27 17.98
C HIS A 171 7.71 -19.79 17.80
N ILE A 172 7.69 -18.99 18.88
CA ILE A 172 7.48 -17.54 18.78
C ILE A 172 8.63 -16.89 18.00
N GLN A 173 9.89 -17.30 18.24
CA GLN A 173 11.03 -16.77 17.52
C GLN A 173 10.97 -17.11 16.02
N GLU A 174 10.68 -18.36 15.67
CA GLU A 174 10.55 -18.81 14.27
C GLU A 174 9.43 -18.05 13.55
N MET A 175 8.26 -17.93 14.18
CA MET A 175 7.12 -17.20 13.63
C MET A 175 7.40 -15.70 13.49
N THR A 176 8.13 -15.11 14.44
CA THR A 176 8.54 -13.70 14.38
C THR A 176 9.49 -13.47 13.22
N ASN A 177 10.50 -14.32 13.04
CA ASN A 177 11.45 -14.23 11.94
C ASN A 177 10.75 -14.35 10.58
N LEU A 178 9.81 -15.31 10.45
CA LEU A 178 9.01 -15.47 9.24
C LEU A 178 8.13 -14.24 8.97
N ALA A 179 7.48 -13.69 10.00
CA ALA A 179 6.67 -12.48 9.86
C ALA A 179 7.52 -11.29 9.42
N ILE A 180 8.70 -11.08 10.00
CA ILE A 180 9.63 -10.01 9.60
C ILE A 180 10.05 -10.16 8.13
N LEU A 181 10.31 -11.38 7.66
CA LEU A 181 10.64 -11.64 6.26
C LEU A 181 9.49 -11.28 5.31
N LEU A 182 8.27 -11.70 5.64
CA LEU A 182 7.06 -11.39 4.86
C LEU A 182 6.79 -9.87 4.84
N ILE A 183 6.89 -9.23 6.00
CA ILE A 183 6.76 -7.78 6.13
C ILE A 183 7.87 -7.07 5.34
N SER A 184 9.11 -7.53 5.35
CA SER A 184 10.19 -6.87 4.60
C SER A 184 10.01 -6.99 3.09
N THR A 185 9.45 -8.10 2.62
CA THR A 185 9.26 -8.38 1.18
C THR A 185 7.93 -7.87 0.62
N HIS A 186 7.00 -7.39 1.46
CA HIS A 186 5.66 -6.98 1.03
C HIS A 186 5.64 -5.92 -0.09
N GLY A 187 6.57 -4.95 -0.05
CA GLY A 187 6.65 -3.88 -1.05
C GLY A 187 7.03 -4.40 -2.44
N PHE A 188 7.89 -5.42 -2.48
CA PHE A 188 8.25 -6.12 -3.71
C PHE A 188 7.04 -6.87 -4.28
N PHE A 189 6.34 -7.66 -3.46
CA PHE A 189 5.13 -8.38 -3.89
C PHE A 189 4.00 -7.43 -4.31
N GLY A 190 3.81 -6.32 -3.59
CA GLY A 190 2.82 -5.29 -3.93
C GLY A 190 3.08 -4.69 -5.32
N THR A 191 4.35 -4.40 -5.62
CA THR A 191 4.75 -3.88 -6.93
C THR A 191 4.54 -4.92 -8.04
N LEU A 192 4.95 -6.18 -7.80
CA LEU A 192 4.73 -7.27 -8.75
C LEU A 192 3.25 -7.48 -9.05
N ILE A 193 2.38 -7.46 -8.03
CA ILE A 193 0.94 -7.64 -8.18
C ILE A 193 0.33 -6.43 -8.90
N MET A 194 0.71 -5.21 -8.53
CA MET A 194 0.23 -4.02 -9.23
C MET A 194 0.55 -4.07 -10.72
N ILE A 195 1.79 -4.40 -11.09
CA ILE A 195 2.20 -4.58 -12.48
C ILE A 195 1.43 -5.75 -13.10
N SER A 196 1.41 -6.90 -12.44
CA SER A 196 0.83 -8.14 -12.96
C SER A 196 -0.69 -8.20 -12.95
N VAL A 197 -1.41 -7.15 -12.58
CA VAL A 197 -2.89 -7.16 -12.55
C VAL A 197 -3.43 -6.04 -13.43
N ASN A 198 -2.79 -4.88 -13.43
CA ASN A 198 -3.25 -3.73 -14.18
C ASN A 198 -2.82 -3.81 -15.64
N HIS A 199 -3.76 -4.08 -16.54
CA HIS A 199 -3.57 -4.13 -17.99
C HIS A 199 -2.67 -3.01 -18.57
N PRO A 200 -2.88 -1.70 -18.28
CA PRO A 200 -2.01 -0.65 -18.84
C PRO A 200 -0.56 -0.78 -18.38
N TYR A 201 -0.32 -1.15 -17.12
CA TYR A 201 1.03 -1.37 -16.59
C TYR A 201 1.70 -2.60 -17.22
N ARG A 202 0.95 -3.69 -17.43
CA ARG A 202 1.46 -4.91 -18.09
C ARG A 202 1.95 -4.61 -19.50
N MET A 203 1.14 -3.88 -20.27
CA MET A 203 1.47 -3.50 -21.64
C MET A 203 2.71 -2.60 -21.69
N PHE A 204 2.77 -1.59 -20.80
CA PHE A 204 3.93 -0.71 -20.71
C PHE A 204 5.21 -1.46 -20.35
N VAL A 205 5.17 -2.33 -19.33
CA VAL A 205 6.34 -3.10 -18.89
C VAL A 205 6.77 -4.08 -19.97
N GLN A 206 5.83 -4.75 -20.65
CA GLN A 206 6.17 -5.65 -21.77
C GLN A 206 6.82 -4.89 -22.93
N GLU A 207 6.34 -3.70 -23.27
CA GLU A 207 6.92 -2.87 -24.32
C GLU A 207 8.32 -2.34 -23.92
N ALA A 208 8.47 -1.89 -22.68
CA ALA A 208 9.76 -1.47 -22.13
C ALA A 208 10.77 -2.61 -22.11
N LEU A 209 10.36 -3.81 -21.66
CA LEU A 209 11.21 -5.01 -21.68
C LEU A 209 11.58 -5.37 -23.12
N LYS A 210 10.64 -5.42 -24.06
CA LYS A 210 10.92 -5.68 -25.48
C LYS A 210 11.91 -4.68 -26.06
N ASN A 211 11.80 -3.40 -25.71
CA ASN A 211 12.72 -2.37 -26.18
C ASN A 211 14.10 -2.41 -25.50
N CYS A 212 14.18 -2.83 -24.23
CA CYS A 212 15.46 -3.11 -23.55
C CYS A 212 16.15 -4.38 -24.08
N PHE A 213 15.38 -5.39 -24.48
CA PHE A 213 15.87 -6.65 -25.04
C PHE A 213 16.01 -6.65 -26.56
N LYS A 214 15.65 -5.54 -27.25
CA LYS A 214 16.02 -5.36 -28.66
C LYS A 214 17.55 -5.31 -28.71
N PRO A 215 18.22 -6.24 -29.42
CA PRO A 215 19.64 -6.09 -29.71
C PRO A 215 19.82 -4.73 -30.39
N CYS A 216 20.87 -4.00 -30.03
CA CYS A 216 21.24 -2.71 -30.61
C CYS A 216 21.73 -2.86 -32.07
N ALA A 217 20.96 -3.56 -32.91
CA ALA A 217 21.32 -4.01 -34.26
C ALA A 217 20.54 -3.28 -35.36
N SER A 218 20.06 -2.05 -35.09
CA SER A 218 19.43 -1.22 -36.12
C SER A 218 19.68 0.28 -35.94
N ARG A 219 20.90 0.66 -35.55
CA ARG A 219 21.45 1.95 -35.97
C ARG A 219 22.16 1.75 -37.32
N LYS A 220 21.44 1.23 -38.32
CA LYS A 220 21.97 1.11 -39.68
C LYS A 220 21.95 2.52 -40.27
N LEU A 221 23.13 2.99 -40.65
CA LEU A 221 23.36 4.27 -41.34
C LEU A 221 22.25 4.54 -42.35
N GLU A 222 21.54 5.65 -42.18
CA GLU A 222 20.81 6.26 -43.28
C GLU A 222 21.83 7.13 -44.03
N PRO A 223 22.23 6.80 -45.27
CA PRO A 223 23.11 7.64 -46.04
C PRO A 223 22.35 8.90 -46.46
N ALA A 224 22.92 10.06 -46.16
CA ALA A 224 22.43 11.36 -46.56
C ALA A 224 22.12 11.39 -48.07
N SER A 225 20.85 11.43 -48.42
CA SER A 225 20.38 11.77 -49.77
C SER A 225 19.83 13.20 -49.77
N ARG A 226 20.08 13.87 -50.91
CA ARG A 226 20.25 15.33 -51.11
C ARG A 226 19.00 16.18 -50.83
N PRO A 227 19.15 17.48 -50.52
CA PRO A 227 18.04 18.41 -50.50
C PRO A 227 17.53 18.67 -51.92
N SER A 228 16.22 18.48 -52.12
CA SER A 228 15.51 18.88 -53.34
C SER A 228 15.32 20.41 -53.35
N GLU A 229 15.71 21.05 -54.45
CA GLU A 229 15.35 22.43 -54.79
C GLU A 229 13.83 22.63 -54.67
N VAL A 230 13.43 23.55 -53.81
CA VAL A 230 12.05 24.06 -53.76
C VAL A 230 11.93 25.15 -54.82
N SER A 231 11.14 24.85 -55.84
CA SER A 231 10.72 25.75 -56.89
C SER A 231 9.77 26.85 -56.36
N ASN A 232 9.97 28.03 -56.92
CA ASN A 232 9.42 29.34 -56.59
C ASN A 232 7.88 29.46 -56.77
N PRO A 233 7.12 30.09 -55.87
CA PRO A 233 5.71 30.42 -56.12
C PRO A 233 5.56 31.77 -56.86
N LYS A 234 4.90 31.73 -58.02
CA LYS A 234 4.43 32.90 -58.79
C LYS A 234 3.45 33.75 -57.96
N LEU A 235 3.74 35.04 -57.82
CA LEU A 235 2.85 36.07 -57.27
C LEU A 235 1.95 36.65 -58.40
N PRO A 236 0.66 36.91 -58.16
CA PRO A 236 -0.26 37.41 -59.18
C PRO A 236 -0.10 38.91 -59.46
N SER A 237 -0.36 39.23 -60.73
CA SER A 237 -0.41 40.54 -61.39
C SER A 237 -1.28 41.59 -60.69
N GLN A 238 -0.79 42.83 -60.66
CA GLN A 238 -1.59 44.05 -60.48
C GLN A 238 -1.41 44.97 -61.71
N PRO A 239 -2.44 45.75 -62.09
CA PRO A 239 -2.53 46.43 -63.39
C PRO A 239 -1.86 47.82 -63.39
N GLY A 240 -1.45 48.29 -64.57
CA GLY A 240 -0.98 49.68 -64.80
C GLY A 240 -2.06 50.74 -64.50
N PRO A 241 -1.79 52.06 -64.58
CA PRO A 241 -1.28 52.69 -65.81
C PRO A 241 -0.43 54.00 -65.66
N LYS A 242 0.06 54.46 -66.83
CA LYS A 242 0.67 55.75 -67.21
C LYS A 242 2.17 55.92 -67.03
#